data_AF-W8BTI1-F1
#
_entry.id   AF-W8BTI1-F1
#
_cell.length_a   1.000
_cell.length_b   1.000
_cell.length_c   1.000
_cell.angle_alpha   90.00
_cell.angle_beta   90.00
_cell.angle_gamma   90.00
#
_symmetry.space_group_name_H-M   'P 1'
#
loop_
_entity.id
_entity.type
_entity.pdbx_description
1 polymer ?
#
loop_
_entity_poly.entity_id
_entity_poly.type
_entity_poly.pdbx_seq_one_letter_code
_entity_poly.pdbx_strand_id
1 'polypeptide(L)'
;MRHIPIQYRQDTPGMREFVGGREVVDLQQEMVPGEVWVHLLQKIRPECGAAASDLIAHHIYAEINGFRSGVYRLPEGKLEPRKLQGLFPQSPLRAIVSYLVSQSRFGDHVTEPHVVTNALRAISKKFPKPIPPVDWCFLHSFFHLSFEARKYCILIAKNQLLHSGTAKRLLENFLAEFEPNCFEEDLLLLFSLLPEIANGISLQILKGFAEKIAIYSFKESQLSGFMEGCLFEKFIDSVKYIFLGKCDIPEVLDIFTLIVERYIDSMDLDSRLFERYTEVVSVLHPNSIDGLTSPANWWETPIGKLKKATIIRCYLVLYNTQLTNPLKWLNPIIDTYATRREEQPFFYRHLVATLYAFNNDEQSCNWIMEMFLQIQALLAESSNKEKLDKVLYLLDIFILAVVVLSGCAVLLGNLDSVATQRKDRFALFPESLQFLCDHVFWKDQEAKIYEFLYNLYKNNAIPEAYATIFKDAIICSRNKSYFDNKGIWTKYVGMRK
;
A
#
# COMPACT_ATOMS: atom_id res chain seq x y z
N MET A 1 -42.43 28.84 -3.93
CA MET A 1 -41.41 29.88 -3.63
C MET A 1 -41.47 30.35 -2.16
N ARG A 2 -41.27 29.47 -1.18
CA ARG A 2 -41.22 29.84 0.26
C ARG A 2 -39.83 29.68 0.90
N HIS A 3 -38.80 29.31 0.12
CA HIS A 3 -37.45 29.03 0.65
C HIS A 3 -36.37 30.01 0.17
N ILE A 4 -36.75 31.14 -0.42
CA ILE A 4 -35.79 32.20 -0.79
C ILE A 4 -35.83 33.28 0.30
N PRO A 5 -34.70 33.54 0.99
CA PRO A 5 -34.58 34.62 1.97
C PRO A 5 -34.95 35.98 1.37
N ILE A 6 -35.60 36.84 2.18
CA ILE A 6 -36.19 38.12 1.74
C ILE A 6 -35.19 39.04 1.04
N GLN A 7 -33.92 38.98 1.44
CA GLN A 7 -32.80 39.75 0.89
C GLN A 7 -32.44 39.44 -0.58
N TYR A 8 -32.99 38.38 -1.19
CA TYR A 8 -32.76 38.05 -2.61
C TYR A 8 -33.99 38.28 -3.51
N ARG A 9 -35.00 39.02 -3.04
CA ARG A 9 -36.24 39.29 -3.81
C ARG A 9 -36.28 40.64 -4.53
N GLN A 10 -35.23 41.46 -4.42
CA GLN A 10 -35.19 42.77 -5.04
C GLN A 10 -34.08 42.76 -6.07
N ASP A 11 -34.46 42.46 -7.32
CA ASP A 11 -33.94 43.09 -8.54
C ASP A 11 -34.46 42.33 -9.77
N THR A 12 -35.73 42.55 -10.09
CA THR A 12 -36.26 42.27 -11.42
C THR A 12 -37.37 43.26 -11.73
N PRO A 13 -37.09 44.35 -12.48
CA PRO A 13 -38.11 45.33 -12.82
C PRO A 13 -38.95 44.79 -13.99
N GLY A 14 -40.26 44.62 -13.74
CA GLY A 14 -41.24 44.28 -14.77
C GLY A 14 -41.91 42.93 -14.57
N MET A 15 -42.73 42.78 -13.54
CA MET A 15 -43.74 41.72 -13.51
C MET A 15 -45.09 42.33 -13.10
N ARG A 16 -45.97 42.48 -14.10
CA ARG A 16 -47.39 42.75 -13.89
C ARG A 16 -47.95 41.64 -12.99
N GLU A 17 -48.70 42.03 -11.97
CA GLU A 17 -49.45 41.09 -11.12
C GLU A 17 -50.39 40.26 -11.99
N PHE A 18 -50.02 39.01 -12.23
CA PHE A 18 -50.95 37.99 -12.72
C PHE A 18 -51.80 37.56 -11.53
N VAL A 19 -52.92 38.24 -11.32
CA VAL A 19 -54.01 37.78 -10.45
C VAL A 19 -54.77 36.70 -11.21
N GLY A 20 -54.20 35.51 -11.21
CA GLY A 20 -54.81 34.29 -11.70
C GLY A 20 -54.19 33.16 -10.91
N GLY A 21 -54.96 32.55 -10.02
CA GLY A 21 -54.52 31.42 -9.22
C GLY A 21 -53.97 30.34 -10.15
N ARG A 22 -52.64 30.19 -10.18
CA ARG A 22 -52.06 28.93 -10.63
C ARG A 22 -52.39 27.94 -9.54
N GLU A 23 -53.33 27.05 -9.86
CA GLU A 23 -53.34 25.72 -9.28
C GLU A 23 -51.89 25.27 -9.13
N VAL A 24 -51.54 24.85 -7.90
CA VAL A 24 -50.32 24.10 -7.69
C VAL A 24 -50.52 22.85 -8.54
N VAL A 25 -49.99 22.84 -9.76
CA VAL A 25 -49.98 21.67 -10.62
C VAL A 25 -49.30 20.60 -9.78
N ASP A 26 -50.09 19.62 -9.38
CA ASP A 26 -49.60 18.46 -8.68
C ASP A 26 -48.65 17.74 -9.65
N LEU A 27 -47.34 17.96 -9.49
CA LEU A 27 -46.28 17.37 -10.33
C LEU A 27 -46.30 15.83 -10.29
N GLN A 28 -47.22 15.23 -9.53
CA GLN A 28 -47.48 13.80 -9.53
C GLN A 28 -48.12 13.29 -10.83
N GLN A 29 -48.57 14.14 -11.75
CA GLN A 29 -49.19 13.71 -13.02
C GLN A 29 -48.54 14.18 -14.33
N GLU A 30 -47.54 15.08 -14.31
CA GLU A 30 -46.78 15.40 -15.54
C GLU A 30 -45.47 14.62 -15.57
N MET A 31 -45.47 13.50 -16.30
CA MET A 31 -44.28 12.69 -16.57
C MET A 31 -43.22 13.57 -17.27
N VAL A 32 -42.13 13.91 -16.59
CA VAL A 32 -41.02 14.67 -17.16
C VAL A 32 -40.36 13.84 -18.29
N PRO A 33 -40.36 14.31 -19.55
CA PRO A 33 -39.72 13.61 -20.66
C PRO A 33 -38.20 13.51 -20.48
N GLY A 34 -37.58 12.43 -20.96
CA GLY A 34 -36.14 12.22 -20.80
C GLY A 34 -35.30 13.31 -21.49
N GLU A 35 -35.79 13.87 -22.60
CA GLU A 35 -35.12 14.90 -23.38
C GLU A 35 -34.89 16.20 -22.59
N VAL A 36 -35.68 16.45 -21.54
CA VAL A 36 -35.52 17.62 -20.65
C VAL A 36 -34.13 17.61 -19.99
N TRP A 37 -33.58 16.45 -19.67
CA TRP A 37 -32.25 16.32 -19.07
C TRP A 37 -31.13 16.75 -20.04
N VAL A 38 -31.30 16.51 -21.34
CA VAL A 38 -30.38 16.99 -22.37
C VAL A 38 -30.55 18.50 -22.55
N HIS A 39 -31.79 19.00 -22.64
CA HIS A 39 -32.07 20.43 -22.73
C HIS A 39 -31.54 21.21 -21.54
N LEU A 40 -31.55 20.62 -20.33
CA LEU A 40 -30.93 21.21 -19.15
C LEU A 40 -29.45 21.48 -19.40
N LEU A 41 -28.71 20.50 -19.91
CA LEU A 41 -27.28 20.67 -20.21
C LEU A 41 -27.02 21.69 -21.33
N GLN A 42 -27.91 21.77 -22.33
CA GLN A 42 -27.77 22.70 -23.46
C GLN A 42 -28.08 24.16 -23.09
N LYS A 43 -29.02 24.37 -22.15
CA LYS A 43 -29.54 25.71 -21.83
C LYS A 43 -28.98 26.29 -20.53
N ILE A 44 -28.36 25.46 -19.69
CA ILE A 44 -27.74 25.94 -18.46
C ILE A 44 -26.48 26.74 -18.78
N ARG A 45 -26.13 27.68 -17.90
CA ARG A 45 -24.85 28.37 -17.97
C ARG A 45 -23.70 27.36 -17.86
N PRO A 46 -22.66 27.42 -18.72
CA PRO A 46 -21.59 26.42 -18.75
C PRO A 46 -20.92 26.19 -17.39
N GLU A 47 -20.79 27.23 -16.56
CA GLU A 47 -20.18 27.16 -15.23
C GLU A 47 -20.97 26.27 -14.26
N CYS A 48 -22.27 26.09 -14.50
CA CYS A 48 -23.14 25.21 -13.73
C CYS A 48 -23.24 23.79 -14.31
N GLY A 49 -22.57 23.51 -15.44
CA GLY A 49 -22.65 22.23 -16.13
C GLY A 49 -22.25 21.04 -15.25
N ALA A 50 -21.23 21.21 -14.42
CA ALA A 50 -20.80 20.19 -13.46
C ALA A 50 -21.90 19.81 -12.45
N ALA A 51 -22.56 20.82 -11.86
CA ALA A 51 -23.65 20.60 -10.92
C ALA A 51 -24.89 20.00 -11.58
N ALA A 52 -25.22 20.42 -12.81
CA ALA A 52 -26.29 19.81 -13.58
C ALA A 52 -26.00 18.34 -13.92
N SER A 53 -24.75 18.02 -14.28
CA SER A 53 -24.31 16.65 -14.51
C SER A 53 -24.43 15.78 -13.26
N ASP A 54 -24.07 16.33 -12.10
CA ASP A 54 -24.16 15.62 -10.82
C ASP A 54 -25.63 15.39 -10.41
N LEU A 55 -26.53 16.34 -10.70
CA LEU A 55 -27.99 16.16 -10.56
C LEU A 55 -28.52 15.06 -11.48
N ILE A 56 -28.15 15.08 -12.76
CA ILE A 56 -28.55 14.05 -13.72
C ILE A 56 -28.05 12.67 -13.27
N ALA A 57 -26.79 12.59 -12.83
CA ALA A 57 -26.21 11.36 -12.31
C ALA A 57 -26.96 10.82 -11.09
N HIS A 58 -27.43 11.70 -10.20
CA HIS A 58 -28.26 11.30 -9.06
C HIS A 58 -29.57 10.62 -9.50
N HIS A 59 -30.25 11.19 -10.50
CA HIS A 59 -31.46 10.57 -11.04
C HIS A 59 -31.18 9.25 -11.78
N ILE A 60 -30.09 9.18 -12.54
CA ILE A 60 -29.63 7.92 -13.17
C ILE A 60 -29.31 6.87 -12.10
N TYR A 61 -28.67 7.25 -11.00
CA TYR A 61 -28.38 6.34 -9.88
C TYR A 61 -29.66 5.75 -9.31
N ALA A 62 -30.67 6.58 -9.02
CA ALA A 62 -31.96 6.14 -8.50
C ALA A 62 -32.66 5.20 -9.48
N GLU A 63 -32.60 5.51 -10.78
CA GLU A 63 -33.16 4.67 -11.84
C GLU A 63 -32.47 3.29 -11.91
N ILE A 64 -31.14 3.27 -11.96
CA ILE A 64 -30.34 2.03 -12.02
C ILE A 64 -30.55 1.17 -10.79
N ASN A 65 -30.68 1.78 -9.60
CA ASN A 65 -30.95 1.06 -8.37
C ASN A 65 -32.25 0.24 -8.48
N GLY A 66 -33.29 0.81 -9.12
CA GLY A 66 -34.58 0.17 -9.36
C GLY A 66 -34.60 -0.90 -10.47
N PHE A 67 -33.56 -1.01 -11.30
CA PHE A 67 -33.55 -1.98 -12.40
C PHE A 67 -33.54 -3.43 -11.92
N ARG A 68 -34.39 -4.24 -12.54
CA ARG A 68 -34.46 -5.70 -12.37
C ARG A 68 -33.49 -6.40 -13.34
N SER A 69 -33.13 -7.64 -13.04
CA SER A 69 -32.18 -8.45 -13.84
C SER A 69 -32.55 -8.59 -15.32
N GLY A 70 -33.84 -8.53 -15.67
CA GLY A 70 -34.31 -8.60 -17.06
C GLY A 70 -33.78 -7.50 -17.97
N VAL A 71 -33.51 -6.30 -17.44
CA VAL A 71 -32.97 -5.16 -18.21
C VAL A 71 -31.53 -5.43 -18.69
N TYR A 72 -30.82 -6.33 -18.02
CA TYR A 72 -29.43 -6.67 -18.30
C TYR A 72 -29.28 -7.92 -19.19
N ARG A 73 -30.38 -8.59 -19.56
CA ARG A 73 -30.32 -9.81 -20.38
C ARG A 73 -29.97 -9.46 -21.82
N LEU A 74 -28.74 -9.76 -22.22
CA LEU A 74 -28.35 -9.81 -23.62
C LEU A 74 -28.55 -11.24 -24.14
N PRO A 75 -29.37 -11.47 -25.19
CA PRO A 75 -29.51 -12.81 -25.76
C PRO A 75 -28.17 -13.35 -26.28
N GLU A 76 -27.89 -14.63 -26.05
CA GLU A 76 -26.65 -15.26 -26.52
C GLU A 76 -26.43 -15.03 -28.02
N GLY A 77 -25.19 -14.68 -28.38
CA GLY A 77 -24.79 -14.41 -29.76
C GLY A 77 -25.27 -13.07 -30.34
N LYS A 78 -26.04 -12.26 -29.61
CA LYS A 78 -26.41 -10.90 -30.05
C LYS A 78 -25.37 -9.88 -29.61
N LEU A 79 -25.09 -8.94 -30.51
CA LEU A 79 -24.26 -7.77 -30.21
C LEU A 79 -24.98 -6.83 -29.23
N GLU A 80 -24.20 -6.07 -28.48
CA GLU A 80 -24.73 -5.00 -27.62
C GLU A 80 -25.52 -3.98 -28.47
N PRO A 81 -26.68 -3.50 -27.99
CA PRO A 81 -27.53 -2.60 -28.76
C PRO A 81 -26.90 -1.21 -28.85
N ARG A 82 -27.10 -0.51 -29.96
CA ARG A 82 -26.59 0.88 -30.12
C ARG A 82 -27.35 1.93 -29.30
N LYS A 83 -28.50 1.57 -28.74
CA LYS A 83 -29.39 2.47 -28.00
C LYS A 83 -30.12 1.71 -26.90
N LEU A 84 -30.42 2.40 -25.80
CA LEU A 84 -31.20 1.88 -24.67
C LEU A 84 -32.72 1.96 -24.93
N GLN A 85 -33.19 1.43 -26.06
CA GLN A 85 -34.60 1.54 -26.47
C GLN A 85 -35.57 0.79 -25.54
N GLY A 86 -35.07 -0.21 -24.79
CA GLY A 86 -35.85 -0.96 -23.81
C GLY A 86 -36.16 -0.21 -22.50
N LEU A 87 -35.53 0.96 -22.29
CA LEU A 87 -35.85 1.83 -21.14
C LEU A 87 -37.02 2.76 -21.47
N PHE A 88 -37.71 3.24 -20.44
CA PHE A 88 -38.84 4.16 -20.61
C PHE A 88 -38.41 5.48 -21.27
N PRO A 89 -39.27 6.15 -22.06
CA PRO A 89 -38.96 7.44 -22.68
C PRO A 89 -38.58 8.55 -21.68
N GLN A 90 -39.03 8.44 -20.44
CA GLN A 90 -38.74 9.39 -19.35
C GLN A 90 -37.36 9.16 -18.69
N SER A 91 -36.68 8.09 -19.08
CA SER A 91 -35.39 7.70 -18.51
C SER A 91 -34.32 8.76 -18.80
N PRO A 92 -33.74 9.39 -17.75
CA PRO A 92 -32.57 10.26 -17.93
C PRO A 92 -31.41 9.51 -18.55
N LEU A 93 -31.18 8.25 -18.16
CA LEU A 93 -30.11 7.43 -18.70
C LEU A 93 -30.28 7.20 -20.21
N ARG A 94 -31.49 6.82 -20.65
CA ARG A 94 -31.80 6.62 -22.07
C ARG A 94 -31.58 7.89 -22.87
N ALA A 95 -32.05 9.04 -22.37
CA ALA A 95 -31.96 10.30 -23.07
C ALA A 95 -30.51 10.77 -23.25
N ILE A 96 -29.72 10.73 -22.17
CA ILE A 96 -28.30 11.11 -22.19
C ILE A 96 -27.48 10.20 -23.11
N VAL A 97 -27.65 8.88 -23.01
CA VAL A 97 -26.95 7.93 -23.89
C VAL A 97 -27.37 8.11 -25.35
N SER A 98 -28.67 8.31 -25.61
CA SER A 98 -29.15 8.53 -26.99
C SER A 98 -28.61 9.83 -27.58
N TYR A 99 -28.50 10.89 -26.77
CA TYR A 99 -27.86 12.13 -27.16
C TYR A 99 -26.39 11.90 -27.50
N LEU A 100 -25.60 11.26 -26.62
CA LEU A 100 -24.19 10.97 -26.88
C LEU A 100 -23.98 10.13 -28.16
N VAL A 101 -24.79 9.09 -28.37
CA VAL A 101 -24.75 8.28 -29.62
C VAL A 101 -25.10 9.10 -30.86
N SER A 102 -25.96 10.12 -30.73
CA SER A 102 -26.25 11.03 -31.85
C SER A 102 -25.09 11.98 -32.13
N GLN A 103 -24.45 12.50 -31.08
CA GLN A 103 -23.34 13.43 -31.17
C GLN A 103 -22.04 12.78 -31.66
N SER A 104 -21.86 11.48 -31.39
CA SER A 104 -20.65 10.75 -31.78
C SER A 104 -20.41 10.69 -33.30
N ARG A 105 -21.44 10.97 -34.10
CA ARG A 105 -21.34 11.06 -35.56
C ARG A 105 -20.59 12.29 -36.04
N PHE A 106 -20.49 13.32 -35.22
CA PHE A 106 -19.81 14.57 -35.55
C PHE A 106 -18.34 14.57 -35.10
N GLY A 107 -17.93 13.66 -34.22
CA GLY A 107 -16.54 13.55 -33.75
C GLY A 107 -16.03 14.87 -33.17
N ASP A 108 -14.90 15.34 -33.69
CA ASP A 108 -14.29 16.61 -33.27
C ASP A 108 -15.07 17.86 -33.72
N HIS A 109 -16.09 17.70 -34.57
CA HIS A 109 -16.92 18.78 -35.09
C HIS A 109 -18.24 18.97 -34.33
N VAL A 110 -18.34 18.44 -33.10
CA VAL A 110 -19.48 18.68 -32.22
C VAL A 110 -19.65 20.19 -31.97
N THR A 111 -20.86 20.70 -32.21
CA THR A 111 -21.18 22.13 -32.07
C THR A 111 -21.17 22.61 -30.62
N GLU A 112 -21.56 21.74 -29.68
CA GLU A 112 -21.69 22.05 -28.26
C GLU A 112 -20.82 21.10 -27.40
N PRO A 113 -19.47 21.22 -27.45
CA PRO A 113 -18.57 20.27 -26.81
C PRO A 113 -18.75 20.20 -25.29
N HIS A 114 -19.05 21.33 -24.65
CA HIS A 114 -19.32 21.40 -23.20
C HIS A 114 -20.55 20.59 -22.79
N VAL A 115 -21.59 20.50 -23.63
CA VAL A 115 -22.79 19.69 -23.36
C VAL A 115 -22.44 18.21 -23.40
N VAL A 116 -21.65 17.79 -24.40
CA VAL A 116 -21.15 16.42 -24.53
C VAL A 116 -20.28 16.03 -23.33
N THR A 117 -19.31 16.88 -22.93
CA THR A 117 -18.47 16.63 -21.76
C THR A 117 -19.28 16.47 -20.48
N ASN A 118 -20.29 17.31 -20.26
CA ASN A 118 -21.18 17.22 -19.09
C ASN A 118 -22.09 15.98 -19.14
N ALA A 119 -22.60 15.61 -20.33
CA ALA A 119 -23.33 14.37 -20.51
C ALA A 119 -22.45 13.13 -20.21
N LEU A 120 -21.19 13.12 -20.66
CA LEU A 120 -20.21 12.08 -20.32
C LEU A 120 -19.95 12.05 -18.80
N ARG A 121 -19.75 13.20 -18.17
CA ARG A 121 -19.58 13.33 -16.71
C ARG A 121 -20.73 12.71 -15.93
N ALA A 122 -21.97 12.90 -16.39
CA ALA A 122 -23.15 12.38 -15.73
C ALA A 122 -23.15 10.84 -15.70
N ILE A 123 -22.76 10.20 -16.81
CA ILE A 123 -22.75 8.73 -16.92
C ILE A 123 -21.41 8.09 -16.50
N SER A 124 -20.36 8.87 -16.25
CA SER A 124 -19.07 8.36 -15.78
C SER A 124 -19.02 8.09 -14.27
N LYS A 125 -20.07 8.45 -13.54
CA LYS A 125 -20.15 8.23 -12.08
C LYS A 125 -20.25 6.73 -11.77
N LYS A 126 -19.89 6.36 -10.55
CA LYS A 126 -20.06 4.98 -10.05
C LYS A 126 -21.52 4.77 -9.66
N PHE A 127 -22.17 3.81 -10.31
CA PHE A 127 -23.56 3.44 -10.09
C PHE A 127 -23.68 2.14 -9.27
N PRO A 128 -24.84 1.84 -8.66
CA PRO A 128 -24.98 0.66 -7.79
C PRO A 128 -25.02 -0.66 -8.58
N LYS A 129 -25.31 -0.59 -9.88
CA LYS A 129 -25.26 -1.68 -10.87
C LYS A 129 -24.61 -1.12 -12.15
N PRO A 130 -24.09 -1.96 -13.06
CA PRO A 130 -23.62 -1.49 -14.36
C PRO A 130 -24.74 -0.76 -15.13
N ILE A 131 -24.36 0.02 -16.14
CA ILE A 131 -25.34 0.57 -17.08
C ILE A 131 -25.83 -0.61 -17.94
N PRO A 132 -27.13 -0.70 -18.27
CA PRO A 132 -27.63 -1.77 -19.14
C PRO A 132 -26.83 -1.89 -20.45
N PRO A 133 -26.73 -3.09 -21.04
CA PRO A 133 -25.90 -3.34 -22.21
C PRO A 133 -26.15 -2.31 -23.32
N VAL A 134 -25.08 -1.67 -23.78
CA VAL A 134 -25.06 -0.75 -24.92
C VAL A 134 -23.69 -0.84 -25.58
N ASP A 135 -23.63 -0.65 -26.88
CA ASP A 135 -22.37 -0.58 -27.64
C ASP A 135 -21.62 0.71 -27.25
N TRP A 136 -20.52 0.59 -26.53
CA TRP A 136 -19.71 1.72 -26.06
C TRP A 136 -18.73 2.27 -27.10
N CYS A 137 -18.67 1.68 -28.30
CA CYS A 137 -17.72 2.13 -29.33
C CYS A 137 -17.93 3.60 -29.75
N PHE A 138 -19.12 4.18 -29.52
CA PHE A 138 -19.37 5.61 -29.80
C PHE A 138 -18.49 6.55 -28.96
N LEU A 139 -17.96 6.09 -27.81
CA LEU A 139 -17.11 6.92 -26.96
C LEU A 139 -15.80 7.31 -27.64
N HIS A 140 -15.30 6.50 -28.59
CA HIS A 140 -14.08 6.78 -29.35
C HIS A 140 -14.12 8.15 -30.02
N SER A 141 -15.30 8.55 -30.53
CA SER A 141 -15.51 9.85 -31.19
C SER A 141 -15.25 11.06 -30.30
N PHE A 142 -15.13 10.88 -28.97
CA PHE A 142 -14.94 11.98 -28.02
C PHE A 142 -13.55 12.00 -27.38
N PHE A 143 -12.67 11.04 -27.71
CA PHE A 143 -11.33 10.95 -27.11
C PHE A 143 -10.44 12.15 -27.44
N HIS A 144 -10.62 12.77 -28.61
CA HIS A 144 -9.82 13.92 -29.05
C HIS A 144 -10.46 15.28 -28.71
N LEU A 145 -11.68 15.28 -28.16
CA LEU A 145 -12.44 16.51 -27.92
C LEU A 145 -11.81 17.39 -26.84
N SER A 146 -11.47 16.80 -25.69
CA SER A 146 -10.78 17.45 -24.59
C SER A 146 -10.25 16.41 -23.59
N PHE A 147 -9.33 16.81 -22.71
CA PHE A 147 -8.91 15.96 -21.59
C PHE A 147 -10.10 15.52 -20.73
N GLU A 148 -11.03 16.42 -20.40
CA GLU A 148 -12.20 16.07 -19.59
C GLU A 148 -13.09 15.04 -20.28
N ALA A 149 -13.36 15.21 -21.58
CA ALA A 149 -14.15 14.25 -22.35
C ALA A 149 -13.48 12.87 -22.35
N ARG A 150 -12.18 12.82 -22.64
CA ARG A 150 -11.39 11.58 -22.63
C ARG A 150 -11.37 10.92 -21.25
N LYS A 151 -11.14 11.70 -20.19
CA LYS A 151 -11.22 11.24 -18.80
C LYS A 151 -12.57 10.58 -18.51
N TYR A 152 -13.67 11.21 -18.88
CA TYR A 152 -15.00 10.64 -18.65
C TYR A 152 -15.25 9.40 -19.51
N CYS A 153 -14.78 9.35 -20.77
CA CYS A 153 -14.81 8.14 -21.59
C CYS A 153 -14.06 6.97 -20.92
N ILE A 154 -12.85 7.21 -20.40
CA ILE A 154 -12.06 6.20 -19.68
C ILE A 154 -12.79 5.73 -18.42
N LEU A 155 -13.35 6.65 -17.63
CA LEU A 155 -14.11 6.32 -16.42
C LEU A 155 -15.38 5.49 -16.73
N ILE A 156 -16.10 5.82 -17.80
CA ILE A 156 -17.25 5.04 -18.27
C ILE A 156 -16.79 3.63 -18.64
N ALA A 157 -15.78 3.51 -19.50
CA ALA A 157 -15.27 2.22 -19.96
C ALA A 157 -14.79 1.36 -18.79
N LYS A 158 -14.03 1.95 -17.86
CA LYS A 158 -13.56 1.29 -16.64
C LYS A 158 -14.72 0.83 -15.74
N ASN A 159 -15.79 1.61 -15.59
CA ASN A 159 -16.95 1.22 -14.77
C ASN A 159 -17.78 0.10 -15.42
N GLN A 160 -17.69 -0.09 -16.75
CA GLN A 160 -18.40 -1.15 -17.49
C GLN A 160 -17.49 -2.33 -17.87
N LEU A 161 -16.20 -2.27 -17.54
CA LEU A 161 -15.14 -3.18 -18.00
C LEU A 161 -15.47 -4.67 -17.78
N LEU A 162 -16.01 -5.01 -16.61
CA LEU A 162 -16.33 -6.41 -16.25
C LEU A 162 -17.67 -6.90 -16.83
N HIS A 163 -18.46 -6.01 -17.41
CA HIS A 163 -19.84 -6.29 -17.82
C HIS A 163 -20.10 -6.06 -19.32
N SER A 164 -19.16 -5.41 -20.02
CA SER A 164 -19.33 -5.06 -21.43
C SER A 164 -18.07 -5.33 -22.24
N GLY A 165 -18.24 -6.09 -23.33
CA GLY A 165 -17.15 -6.42 -24.25
C GLY A 165 -16.68 -5.21 -25.07
N THR A 166 -17.58 -4.31 -25.48
CA THR A 166 -17.18 -3.09 -26.21
C THR A 166 -16.47 -2.09 -25.31
N ALA A 167 -16.88 -1.95 -24.04
CA ALA A 167 -16.17 -1.13 -23.06
C ALA A 167 -14.76 -1.67 -22.79
N LYS A 168 -14.65 -2.99 -22.58
CA LYS A 168 -13.35 -3.65 -22.40
C LYS A 168 -12.43 -3.41 -23.59
N ARG A 169 -12.90 -3.70 -24.81
CA ARG A 169 -12.11 -3.52 -26.04
C ARG A 169 -11.67 -2.07 -26.24
N LEU A 170 -12.53 -1.10 -25.94
CA LEU A 170 -12.18 0.32 -26.04
C LEU A 170 -11.03 0.67 -25.10
N LEU A 171 -11.07 0.21 -23.85
CA LEU A 171 -10.00 0.45 -22.89
C LEU A 171 -8.72 -0.32 -23.25
N GLU A 172 -8.84 -1.56 -23.71
CA GLU A 172 -7.71 -2.37 -24.19
C GLU A 172 -6.97 -1.73 -25.36
N ASN A 173 -7.70 -1.26 -26.37
CA ASN A 173 -7.11 -0.56 -27.51
C ASN A 173 -6.40 0.72 -27.06
N PHE A 174 -7.03 1.50 -26.17
CA PHE A 174 -6.43 2.72 -25.64
C PHE A 174 -5.12 2.44 -24.91
N LEU A 175 -5.06 1.42 -24.05
CA LEU A 175 -3.83 1.08 -23.32
C LEU A 175 -2.74 0.49 -24.22
N ALA A 176 -3.12 -0.29 -25.25
CA ALA A 176 -2.16 -0.86 -26.20
C ALA A 176 -1.47 0.23 -27.03
N GLU A 177 -2.19 1.28 -27.39
CA GLU A 177 -1.70 2.42 -28.19
C GLU A 177 -1.19 3.59 -27.34
N PHE A 178 -1.28 3.50 -26.01
CA PHE A 178 -0.94 4.61 -25.13
C PHE A 178 0.56 4.95 -25.18
N GLU A 179 0.88 6.19 -25.54
CA GLU A 179 2.23 6.74 -25.50
C GLU A 179 2.38 7.68 -24.29
N PRO A 180 3.27 7.37 -23.33
CA PRO A 180 3.32 8.09 -22.05
C PRO A 180 3.89 9.51 -22.14
N ASN A 181 4.55 9.85 -23.26
CA ASN A 181 5.11 11.18 -23.51
C ASN A 181 4.10 12.19 -24.06
N CYS A 182 2.86 11.78 -24.35
CA CYS A 182 1.89 12.67 -25.00
C CYS A 182 1.12 13.55 -24.00
N PHE A 183 0.68 13.00 -22.86
CA PHE A 183 -0.17 13.72 -21.90
C PHE A 183 0.05 13.25 -20.46
N GLU A 184 0.64 14.10 -19.61
CA GLU A 184 0.88 13.76 -18.20
C GLU A 184 -0.43 13.56 -17.43
N GLU A 185 -1.48 14.35 -17.72
CA GLU A 185 -2.76 14.24 -17.04
C GLU A 185 -3.46 12.90 -17.30
N ASP A 186 -3.32 12.35 -18.51
CA ASP A 186 -3.84 11.02 -18.84
C ASP A 186 -3.05 9.92 -18.12
N LEU A 187 -1.72 10.07 -18.03
CA LEU A 187 -0.87 9.15 -17.27
C LEU A 187 -1.25 9.12 -15.79
N LEU A 188 -1.43 10.28 -15.17
CA LEU A 188 -1.85 10.41 -13.77
C LEU A 188 -3.26 9.87 -13.53
N LEU A 189 -4.18 10.08 -14.47
CA LEU A 189 -5.50 9.45 -14.43
C LEU A 189 -5.36 7.92 -14.44
N LEU A 190 -4.58 7.36 -15.36
CA LEU A 190 -4.39 5.92 -15.48
C LEU A 190 -3.76 5.31 -14.23
N PHE A 191 -2.80 5.99 -13.60
CA PHE A 191 -2.25 5.60 -12.29
C PHE A 191 -3.35 5.43 -11.24
N SER A 192 -4.23 6.42 -11.11
CA SER A 192 -5.33 6.37 -10.13
C SER A 192 -6.34 5.25 -10.40
N LEU A 193 -6.47 4.81 -11.66
CA LEU A 193 -7.43 3.78 -12.08
C LEU A 193 -6.80 2.39 -12.20
N LEU A 194 -5.46 2.29 -12.19
CA LEU A 194 -4.70 1.06 -12.45
C LEU A 194 -5.19 -0.13 -11.62
N PRO A 195 -5.45 0.00 -10.30
CA PRO A 195 -5.92 -1.14 -9.50
C PRO A 195 -7.26 -1.70 -9.96
N GLU A 196 -8.16 -0.86 -10.46
CA GLU A 196 -9.48 -1.30 -10.92
C GLU A 196 -9.43 -1.83 -12.35
N ILE A 197 -8.60 -1.22 -13.20
CA ILE A 197 -8.40 -1.61 -14.59
C ILE A 197 -7.73 -2.99 -14.69
N ALA A 198 -6.77 -3.26 -13.82
CA ALA A 198 -5.97 -4.48 -13.85
C ALA A 198 -6.80 -5.78 -13.73
N ASN A 199 -7.99 -5.72 -13.11
CA ASN A 199 -8.87 -6.88 -12.96
C ASN A 199 -9.65 -7.28 -14.21
N GLY A 200 -9.77 -6.40 -15.21
CA GLY A 200 -10.68 -6.64 -16.34
C GLY A 200 -10.00 -6.78 -17.70
N ILE A 201 -8.73 -6.41 -17.78
CA ILE A 201 -7.95 -6.34 -19.03
C ILE A 201 -7.14 -7.62 -19.25
N SER A 202 -6.90 -7.96 -20.51
CA SER A 202 -6.01 -9.07 -20.86
C SER A 202 -4.59 -8.86 -20.32
N LEU A 203 -4.01 -9.94 -19.79
CA LEU A 203 -2.69 -9.93 -19.17
C LEU A 203 -1.59 -9.41 -20.11
N GLN A 204 -1.67 -9.73 -21.40
CA GLN A 204 -0.69 -9.28 -22.38
C GLN A 204 -0.70 -7.76 -22.56
N ILE A 205 -1.88 -7.14 -22.68
CA ILE A 205 -2.03 -5.69 -22.82
C ILE A 205 -1.61 -5.00 -21.53
N LEU A 206 -2.07 -5.51 -20.38
CA LEU A 206 -1.70 -4.95 -19.08
C LEU A 206 -0.18 -4.99 -18.84
N LYS A 207 0.47 -6.12 -19.13
CA LYS A 207 1.92 -6.27 -19.01
C LYS A 207 2.66 -5.25 -19.88
N GLY A 208 2.32 -5.19 -21.18
CA GLY A 208 2.96 -4.27 -22.11
C GLY A 208 2.79 -2.81 -21.69
N PHE A 209 1.59 -2.43 -21.28
CA PHE A 209 1.29 -1.10 -20.75
C PHE A 209 2.09 -0.81 -19.47
N ALA A 210 2.01 -1.69 -18.46
CA ALA A 210 2.64 -1.52 -17.15
C ALA A 210 4.17 -1.40 -17.24
N GLU A 211 4.81 -2.25 -18.06
CA GLU A 211 6.25 -2.18 -18.28
C GLU A 211 6.65 -0.87 -19.00
N LYS A 212 5.87 -0.45 -20.00
CA LYS A 212 6.11 0.80 -20.73
C LYS A 212 6.04 2.02 -19.82
N ILE A 213 4.98 2.14 -19.01
CA ILE A 213 4.81 3.27 -18.09
C ILE A 213 5.85 3.24 -16.96
N ALA A 214 6.25 2.07 -16.47
CA ALA A 214 7.28 1.94 -15.44
C ALA A 214 8.63 2.45 -15.96
N ILE A 215 9.03 2.02 -17.17
CA ILE A 215 10.28 2.45 -17.80
C ILE A 215 10.28 3.95 -18.05
N TYR A 216 9.19 4.49 -18.61
CA TYR A 216 9.06 5.92 -18.86
C TYR A 216 9.15 6.73 -17.56
N SER A 217 8.30 6.39 -16.58
CA SER A 217 8.23 7.10 -15.31
C SER A 217 9.58 7.09 -14.59
N PHE A 218 10.28 5.95 -14.62
CA PHE A 218 11.62 5.84 -14.03
C PHE A 218 12.63 6.76 -14.72
N LYS A 219 12.69 6.75 -16.06
CA LYS A 219 13.62 7.60 -16.83
C LYS A 219 13.36 9.09 -16.62
N GLU A 220 12.10 9.52 -16.68
CA GLU A 220 11.74 10.92 -16.43
C GLU A 220 12.07 11.35 -15.00
N SER A 221 11.83 10.46 -14.03
CA SER A 221 12.18 10.71 -12.63
C SER A 221 13.70 10.78 -12.44
N GLN A 222 14.46 9.95 -13.16
CA GLN A 222 15.92 10.00 -13.14
C GLN A 222 16.46 11.30 -13.74
N LEU A 223 15.90 11.77 -14.86
CA LEU A 223 16.28 13.05 -15.50
C LEU A 223 16.00 14.26 -14.59
N SER A 224 14.94 14.19 -13.80
CA SER A 224 14.61 15.21 -12.81
C SER A 224 15.35 15.03 -11.47
N GLY A 225 16.24 14.04 -11.34
CA GLY A 225 17.00 13.81 -10.11
C GLY A 225 16.19 13.21 -8.96
N PHE A 226 15.10 12.49 -9.26
CA PHE A 226 14.19 11.87 -8.31
C PHE A 226 13.64 12.85 -7.26
N MET A 227 13.21 14.02 -7.70
CA MET A 227 12.54 15.02 -6.85
C MET A 227 11.26 14.44 -6.21
N GLU A 228 10.87 15.01 -5.07
CA GLU A 228 9.63 14.62 -4.37
C GLU A 228 8.41 14.72 -5.29
N GLY A 229 7.59 13.67 -5.31
CA GLY A 229 6.40 13.61 -6.16
C GLY A 229 6.70 13.36 -7.63
N CYS A 230 7.89 12.85 -7.96
CA CYS A 230 8.24 12.43 -9.32
C CYS A 230 7.27 11.36 -9.86
N LEU A 231 7.25 11.18 -11.19
CA LEU A 231 6.31 10.28 -11.85
C LEU A 231 6.47 8.83 -11.38
N PHE A 232 7.70 8.39 -11.12
CA PHE A 232 7.94 7.03 -10.65
C PHE A 232 7.43 6.80 -9.22
N GLU A 233 7.53 7.79 -8.32
CA GLU A 233 6.93 7.75 -6.98
C GLU A 233 5.40 7.58 -7.09
N LYS A 234 4.74 8.37 -7.94
CA LYS A 234 3.29 8.27 -8.16
C LYS A 234 2.88 6.91 -8.78
N PHE A 235 3.72 6.36 -9.64
CA PHE A 235 3.50 5.05 -10.25
C PHE A 235 3.57 3.93 -9.19
N ILE A 236 4.64 3.87 -8.40
CA ILE A 236 4.80 2.82 -7.39
C ILE A 236 3.76 2.92 -6.27
N ASP A 237 3.32 4.13 -5.91
CA ASP A 237 2.18 4.34 -5.00
C ASP A 237 0.89 3.73 -5.56
N SER A 238 0.67 3.86 -6.87
CA SER A 238 -0.49 3.25 -7.54
C SER A 238 -0.39 1.72 -7.56
N VAL A 239 0.82 1.19 -7.74
CA VAL A 239 1.11 -0.25 -7.64
C VAL A 239 0.85 -0.79 -6.24
N LYS A 240 1.20 -0.05 -5.18
CA LYS A 240 0.89 -0.42 -3.78
C LYS A 240 -0.59 -0.76 -3.60
N TYR A 241 -1.48 0.04 -4.17
CA TYR A 241 -2.94 -0.18 -4.07
C TYR A 241 -3.43 -1.45 -4.76
N ILE A 242 -2.68 -2.00 -5.71
CA ILE A 242 -2.99 -3.29 -6.35
C ILE A 242 -2.86 -4.42 -5.32
N PHE A 243 -1.78 -4.40 -4.53
CA PHE A 243 -1.49 -5.39 -3.50
C PHE A 243 -2.35 -5.24 -2.23
N LEU A 244 -2.95 -4.06 -1.99
CA LEU A 244 -3.85 -3.81 -0.86
C LEU A 244 -5.29 -4.32 -1.07
N GLY A 245 -5.46 -5.41 -1.81
CA GLY A 245 -6.75 -6.08 -1.99
C GLY A 245 -7.70 -5.40 -2.98
N LYS A 246 -7.19 -4.57 -3.90
CA LYS A 246 -7.98 -4.08 -5.04
C LYS A 246 -7.86 -4.97 -6.28
N CYS A 247 -6.95 -5.94 -6.28
CA CYS A 247 -6.77 -6.89 -7.36
C CYS A 247 -6.68 -8.31 -6.82
N ASP A 248 -7.53 -9.19 -7.35
CA ASP A 248 -7.65 -10.58 -6.89
C ASP A 248 -7.04 -11.59 -7.87
N ILE A 249 -6.47 -11.13 -8.99
CA ILE A 249 -5.90 -11.98 -10.04
C ILE A 249 -4.41 -12.23 -9.77
N PRO A 250 -3.98 -13.47 -9.46
CA PRO A 250 -2.58 -13.78 -9.14
C PRO A 250 -1.59 -13.39 -10.25
N GLU A 251 -1.94 -13.65 -11.52
CA GLU A 251 -1.07 -13.36 -12.67
C GLU A 251 -0.83 -11.85 -12.84
N VAL A 252 -1.78 -11.01 -12.41
CA VAL A 252 -1.60 -9.56 -12.37
C VAL A 252 -0.62 -9.16 -11.28
N LEU A 253 -0.72 -9.77 -10.09
CA LEU A 253 0.21 -9.54 -8.99
C LEU A 253 1.64 -9.94 -9.38
N ASP A 254 1.80 -11.02 -10.15
CA ASP A 254 3.10 -11.46 -10.67
C ASP A 254 3.71 -10.42 -11.61
N ILE A 255 2.92 -9.82 -12.51
CA ILE A 255 3.39 -8.74 -13.41
C ILE A 255 3.96 -7.58 -12.58
N PHE A 256 3.21 -7.09 -11.60
CA PHE A 256 3.64 -5.95 -10.79
C PHE A 256 4.78 -6.30 -9.83
N THR A 257 4.84 -7.54 -9.35
CA THR A 257 5.98 -8.03 -8.56
C THR A 257 7.27 -7.95 -9.38
N LEU A 258 7.28 -8.47 -10.61
CA LEU A 258 8.44 -8.41 -11.50
C LEU A 258 8.85 -6.97 -11.84
N ILE A 259 7.89 -6.06 -11.99
CA ILE A 259 8.17 -4.64 -12.20
C ILE A 259 8.85 -4.05 -10.95
N VAL A 260 8.31 -4.28 -9.76
CA VAL A 260 8.89 -3.78 -8.50
C VAL A 260 10.31 -4.33 -8.29
N GLU A 261 10.52 -5.63 -8.48
CA GLU A 261 11.83 -6.27 -8.32
C GLU A 261 12.91 -5.68 -9.23
N ARG A 262 12.55 -5.25 -10.46
CA ARG A 262 13.48 -4.70 -11.45
C ARG A 262 14.23 -3.45 -10.99
N TYR A 263 13.64 -2.65 -10.09
CA TYR A 263 14.16 -1.32 -9.75
C TYR A 263 14.93 -1.24 -8.44
N ILE A 264 14.98 -2.30 -7.61
CA ILE A 264 15.66 -2.27 -6.31
C ILE A 264 17.10 -1.79 -6.42
N ASP A 265 17.85 -2.28 -7.40
CA ASP A 265 19.29 -2.02 -7.53
C ASP A 265 19.57 -0.61 -8.06
N SER A 266 18.59 0.03 -8.71
CA SER A 266 18.75 1.34 -9.36
C SER A 266 18.46 2.54 -8.45
N MET A 267 17.90 2.32 -7.26
CA MET A 267 17.59 3.40 -6.31
C MET A 267 18.74 3.67 -5.35
N ASP A 268 18.93 4.94 -5.00
CA ASP A 268 19.86 5.29 -3.92
C ASP A 268 19.23 4.98 -2.56
N LEU A 269 20.07 4.49 -1.63
CA LEU A 269 19.64 3.94 -0.35
C LEU A 269 19.11 5.01 0.61
N ASP A 270 19.64 6.22 0.51
CA ASP A 270 19.27 7.37 1.32
C ASP A 270 18.21 8.24 0.64
N SER A 271 17.69 7.81 -0.51
CA SER A 271 16.65 8.55 -1.24
C SER A 271 15.26 8.31 -0.64
N ARG A 272 14.46 9.37 -0.59
CA ARG A 272 13.03 9.28 -0.26
C ARG A 272 12.27 8.33 -1.19
N LEU A 273 12.70 8.21 -2.44
CA LEU A 273 12.13 7.26 -3.37
C LEU A 273 12.30 5.81 -2.89
N PHE A 274 13.45 5.49 -2.30
CA PHE A 274 13.70 4.16 -1.74
C PHE A 274 12.83 3.90 -0.49
N GLU A 275 12.54 4.92 0.31
CA GLU A 275 11.57 4.81 1.42
C GLU A 275 10.18 4.43 0.88
N ARG A 276 9.69 5.15 -0.14
CA ARG A 276 8.40 4.86 -0.80
C ARG A 276 8.38 3.48 -1.43
N TYR A 277 9.45 3.10 -2.11
CA TYR A 277 9.62 1.76 -2.65
C TYR A 277 9.56 0.69 -1.57
N THR A 278 10.18 0.93 -0.41
CA THR A 278 10.13 0.01 0.74
C THR A 278 8.70 -0.21 1.22
N GLU A 279 7.87 0.84 1.25
CA GLU A 279 6.44 0.68 1.59
C GLU A 279 5.71 -0.25 0.61
N VAL A 280 6.05 -0.19 -0.68
CA VAL A 280 5.44 -1.04 -1.72
C VAL A 280 5.92 -2.48 -1.57
N VAL A 281 7.22 -2.70 -1.37
CA VAL A 281 7.76 -4.05 -1.14
C VAL A 281 7.13 -4.70 0.08
N SER A 282 6.83 -3.93 1.13
CA SER A 282 6.25 -4.46 2.37
C SER A 282 4.87 -5.09 2.22
N VAL A 283 4.15 -4.77 1.13
CA VAL A 283 2.79 -5.31 0.84
C VAL A 283 2.80 -6.42 -0.21
N LEU A 284 3.97 -6.79 -0.75
CA LEU A 284 4.09 -7.92 -1.67
C LEU A 284 3.80 -9.26 -0.95
N HIS A 285 3.63 -10.32 -1.74
CA HIS A 285 3.54 -11.67 -1.20
C HIS A 285 4.84 -12.04 -0.45
N PRO A 286 4.77 -12.70 0.72
CA PRO A 286 5.94 -13.06 1.52
C PRO A 286 7.05 -13.78 0.73
N ASN A 287 6.69 -14.69 -0.18
CA ASN A 287 7.68 -15.40 -1.01
C ASN A 287 8.47 -14.45 -1.93
N SER A 288 7.83 -13.42 -2.48
CA SER A 288 8.48 -12.42 -3.34
C SER A 288 9.40 -11.54 -2.50
N ILE A 289 8.96 -11.15 -1.31
CA ILE A 289 9.80 -10.39 -0.37
C ILE A 289 11.03 -11.21 0.01
N ASP A 290 10.88 -12.50 0.32
CA ASP A 290 12.02 -13.36 0.65
C ASP A 290 12.95 -13.58 -0.56
N GLY A 291 12.41 -13.80 -1.76
CA GLY A 291 13.21 -13.85 -2.99
C GLY A 291 14.04 -12.59 -3.20
N LEU A 292 13.44 -11.42 -3.01
CA LEU A 292 14.08 -10.12 -3.19
C LEU A 292 15.11 -9.80 -2.10
N THR A 293 14.81 -10.13 -0.84
CA THR A 293 15.57 -9.65 0.32
C THR A 293 16.49 -10.69 0.96
N SER A 294 16.35 -11.98 0.66
CA SER A 294 17.14 -13.04 1.31
C SER A 294 18.50 -13.25 0.65
N PRO A 295 19.62 -13.00 1.37
CA PRO A 295 20.95 -13.19 0.80
C PRO A 295 21.24 -14.63 0.36
N ALA A 296 20.58 -15.62 0.96
CA ALA A 296 20.68 -17.03 0.56
C ALA A 296 20.14 -17.31 -0.85
N ASN A 297 19.25 -16.44 -1.37
CA ASN A 297 18.65 -16.56 -2.69
C ASN A 297 19.46 -15.83 -3.77
N TRP A 298 20.53 -15.13 -3.40
CA TRP A 298 21.31 -14.32 -4.34
C TRP A 298 22.57 -15.05 -4.80
N TRP A 299 22.92 -14.88 -6.07
CA TRP A 299 24.20 -15.37 -6.60
C TRP A 299 25.40 -14.67 -5.95
N GLU A 300 25.27 -13.36 -5.76
CA GLU A 300 26.24 -12.52 -5.07
C GLU A 300 25.56 -11.70 -3.99
N THR A 301 26.32 -11.33 -2.96
CA THR A 301 25.83 -10.55 -1.82
C THR A 301 26.46 -9.15 -1.79
N PRO A 302 26.24 -8.27 -2.79
CA PRO A 302 26.83 -6.95 -2.78
C PRO A 302 26.32 -6.14 -1.56
N ILE A 303 27.20 -5.35 -0.96
CA ILE A 303 26.88 -4.65 0.30
C ILE A 303 25.72 -3.67 0.14
N GLY A 304 25.62 -2.97 -0.98
CA GLY A 304 24.49 -2.07 -1.27
C GLY A 304 23.15 -2.81 -1.23
N LYS A 305 23.07 -3.99 -1.86
CA LYS A 305 21.86 -4.83 -1.85
C LYS A 305 21.54 -5.36 -0.45
N LEU A 306 22.56 -5.77 0.31
CA LEU A 306 22.38 -6.21 1.70
C LEU A 306 21.83 -5.10 2.59
N LYS A 307 22.33 -3.86 2.44
CA LYS A 307 21.83 -2.69 3.19
C LYS A 307 20.37 -2.39 2.84
N LYS A 308 20.00 -2.43 1.55
CA LYS A 308 18.59 -2.27 1.10
C LYS A 308 17.69 -3.35 1.70
N ALA A 309 18.10 -4.61 1.62
CA ALA A 309 17.35 -5.73 2.22
C ALA A 309 17.20 -5.60 3.73
N THR A 310 18.21 -5.04 4.42
CA THR A 310 18.15 -4.75 5.86
C THR A 310 17.06 -3.74 6.16
N ILE A 311 17.02 -2.61 5.44
CA ILE A 311 15.99 -1.57 5.61
C ILE A 311 14.60 -2.13 5.33
N ILE A 312 14.43 -2.84 4.21
CA ILE A 312 13.14 -3.42 3.82
C ILE A 312 12.63 -4.38 4.89
N ARG A 313 13.48 -5.27 5.42
CA ARG A 313 13.07 -6.23 6.46
C ARG A 313 12.81 -5.57 7.80
N CYS A 314 13.56 -4.53 8.17
CA CYS A 314 13.27 -3.75 9.38
C CYS A 314 11.91 -3.04 9.26
N TYR A 315 11.61 -2.45 8.10
CA TYR A 315 10.31 -1.86 7.82
C TYR A 315 9.19 -2.92 7.87
N LEU A 316 9.41 -4.08 7.25
CA LEU A 316 8.48 -5.20 7.23
C LEU A 316 8.11 -5.66 8.66
N VAL A 317 9.10 -5.78 9.54
CA VAL A 317 8.91 -6.17 10.95
C VAL A 317 7.96 -5.22 11.68
N LEU A 318 8.04 -3.92 11.40
CA LEU A 318 7.26 -2.89 12.09
C LEU A 318 5.85 -2.71 11.52
N TYR A 319 5.70 -2.82 10.19
CA TYR A 319 4.51 -2.32 9.51
C TYR A 319 3.68 -3.40 8.80
N ASN A 320 4.19 -4.61 8.62
CA ASN A 320 3.40 -5.70 8.03
C ASN A 320 2.63 -6.46 9.11
N THR A 321 1.33 -6.18 9.21
CA THR A 321 0.43 -6.77 10.20
C THR A 321 0.04 -8.22 9.92
N GLN A 322 0.42 -8.78 8.77
CA GLN A 322 0.09 -10.16 8.39
C GLN A 322 1.15 -11.18 8.82
N LEU A 323 2.27 -10.70 9.39
CA LEU A 323 3.36 -11.58 9.82
C LEU A 323 3.09 -12.19 11.19
N THR A 324 3.12 -13.52 11.25
CA THR A 324 2.95 -14.27 12.52
C THR A 324 4.15 -14.15 13.45
N ASN A 325 5.37 -14.03 12.89
CA ASN A 325 6.61 -13.88 13.64
C ASN A 325 7.50 -12.83 12.95
N PRO A 326 7.24 -11.53 13.15
CA PRO A 326 7.92 -10.45 12.44
C PRO A 326 9.44 -10.51 12.62
N LEU A 327 9.95 -10.62 13.85
CA LEU A 327 11.40 -10.58 14.13
C LEU A 327 12.21 -11.70 13.45
N LYS A 328 11.59 -12.85 13.13
CA LYS A 328 12.25 -13.94 12.38
C LYS A 328 12.69 -13.52 10.99
N TRP A 329 12.04 -12.51 10.40
CA TRP A 329 12.43 -11.98 9.09
C TRP A 329 13.83 -11.34 9.10
N LEU A 330 14.38 -11.02 10.27
CA LEU A 330 15.74 -10.50 10.39
C LEU A 330 16.80 -11.62 10.36
N ASN A 331 16.44 -12.89 10.57
CA ASN A 331 17.40 -13.99 10.69
C ASN A 331 18.33 -14.14 9.46
N PRO A 332 17.84 -14.10 8.20
CA PRO A 332 18.73 -14.20 7.04
C PRO A 332 19.73 -13.03 6.95
N ILE A 333 19.33 -11.85 7.44
CA ILE A 333 20.20 -10.68 7.53
C ILE A 333 21.25 -10.88 8.63
N ILE A 334 20.81 -11.32 9.82
CA ILE A 334 21.69 -11.64 10.96
C ILE A 334 22.78 -12.63 10.54
N ASP A 335 22.40 -13.73 9.91
CA ASP A 335 23.32 -14.76 9.45
C ASP A 335 24.35 -14.22 8.44
N THR A 336 23.93 -13.32 7.56
CA THR A 336 24.81 -12.74 6.52
C THR A 336 25.80 -11.72 7.10
N TYR A 337 25.39 -10.93 8.09
CA TYR A 337 26.29 -9.98 8.77
C TYR A 337 27.29 -10.65 9.73
N ALA A 338 27.09 -11.92 10.08
CA ALA A 338 28.04 -12.67 10.92
C ALA A 338 29.45 -12.73 10.30
N THR A 339 29.54 -12.75 8.97
CA THR A 339 30.82 -12.78 8.22
C THR A 339 31.28 -11.40 7.76
N ARG A 340 30.55 -10.31 8.07
CA ARG A 340 30.80 -8.94 7.58
C ARG A 340 31.00 -7.92 8.70
N ARG A 341 32.06 -8.13 9.49
CA ARG A 341 32.33 -7.37 10.73
C ARG A 341 32.30 -5.85 10.56
N GLU A 342 32.88 -5.34 9.48
CA GLU A 342 32.96 -3.90 9.22
C GLU A 342 31.58 -3.25 8.98
N GLU A 343 30.59 -4.04 8.56
CA GLU A 343 29.26 -3.57 8.19
C GLU A 343 28.21 -3.86 9.28
N GLN A 344 28.57 -4.59 10.34
CA GLN A 344 27.70 -4.87 11.49
C GLN A 344 27.13 -3.60 12.15
N PRO A 345 27.87 -2.47 12.29
CA PRO A 345 27.29 -1.25 12.85
C PRO A 345 26.07 -0.73 12.08
N PHE A 346 26.04 -0.89 10.75
CA PHE A 346 24.88 -0.52 9.94
C PHE A 346 23.66 -1.35 10.32
N PHE A 347 23.83 -2.67 10.44
CA PHE A 347 22.77 -3.57 10.88
C PHE A 347 22.30 -3.26 12.31
N TYR A 348 23.23 -3.08 13.25
CA TYR A 348 22.90 -2.79 14.65
C TYR A 348 22.07 -1.52 14.81
N ARG A 349 22.34 -0.46 14.03
CA ARG A 349 21.52 0.76 14.05
C ARG A 349 20.07 0.49 13.68
N HIS A 350 19.86 -0.22 12.58
CA HIS A 350 18.52 -0.55 12.12
C HIS A 350 17.82 -1.54 13.05
N LEU A 351 18.56 -2.49 13.63
CA LEU A 351 18.03 -3.41 14.63
C LEU A 351 17.60 -2.66 15.90
N VAL A 352 18.41 -1.74 16.43
CA VAL A 352 18.06 -0.93 17.61
C VAL A 352 16.80 -0.12 17.34
N ALA A 353 16.75 0.60 16.23
CA ALA A 353 15.56 1.39 15.87
C ALA A 353 14.31 0.52 15.73
N THR A 354 14.46 -0.67 15.12
CA THR A 354 13.38 -1.64 14.96
C THR A 354 12.91 -2.16 16.31
N LEU A 355 13.79 -2.67 17.16
CA LEU A 355 13.42 -3.21 18.47
C LEU A 355 12.83 -2.14 19.39
N TYR A 356 13.31 -0.89 19.30
CA TYR A 356 12.78 0.23 20.08
C TYR A 356 11.34 0.58 19.67
N ALA A 357 11.02 0.52 18.37
CA ALA A 357 9.68 0.75 17.85
C ALA A 357 8.77 -0.49 17.90
N PHE A 358 9.33 -1.68 18.10
CA PHE A 358 8.60 -2.95 18.08
C PHE A 358 7.84 -3.17 19.38
N ASN A 359 6.52 -3.07 19.32
CA ASN A 359 5.64 -3.11 20.49
C ASN A 359 4.95 -4.48 20.66
N ASN A 360 5.72 -5.56 20.75
CA ASN A 360 5.19 -6.90 21.04
C ASN A 360 6.15 -7.74 21.89
N ASP A 361 5.94 -7.69 23.21
CA ASP A 361 6.80 -8.32 24.21
C ASP A 361 6.87 -9.86 24.10
N GLU A 362 5.74 -10.51 23.80
CA GLU A 362 5.66 -11.97 23.62
C GLU A 362 6.55 -12.43 22.46
N GLN A 363 6.41 -11.79 21.29
CA GLN A 363 7.17 -12.14 20.10
C GLN A 363 8.66 -11.83 20.27
N SER A 364 9.01 -10.74 20.96
CA SER A 364 10.38 -10.43 21.33
C SER A 364 11.00 -11.49 22.25
N CYS A 365 10.27 -11.90 23.29
CA CYS A 365 10.70 -12.97 24.19
C CYS A 365 10.93 -14.28 23.44
N ASN A 366 9.96 -14.70 22.60
CA ASN A 366 10.06 -15.92 21.82
C ASN A 366 11.26 -15.91 20.85
N TRP A 367 11.50 -14.79 20.16
CA TRP A 367 12.63 -14.63 19.26
C TRP A 367 13.98 -14.75 19.99
N ILE A 368 14.12 -14.18 21.19
CA ILE A 368 15.34 -14.32 22.00
C ILE A 368 15.52 -15.74 22.54
N MET A 369 14.45 -16.43 22.93
CA MET A 369 14.55 -17.84 23.35
C MET A 369 15.03 -18.75 22.22
N GLU A 370 14.61 -18.51 20.98
CA GLU A 370 15.13 -19.23 19.82
C GLU A 370 16.61 -18.94 19.56
N MET A 371 17.02 -17.68 19.75
CA MET A 371 18.44 -17.29 19.66
C MET A 371 19.29 -18.02 20.71
N PHE A 372 18.77 -18.27 21.92
CA PHE A 372 19.47 -19.07 22.93
C PHE A 372 19.73 -20.50 22.44
N LEU A 373 18.72 -21.13 21.84
CA LEU A 373 18.87 -22.47 21.27
C LEU A 373 19.95 -22.49 20.17
N GLN A 374 19.97 -21.47 19.30
CA GLN A 374 20.98 -21.33 18.27
C GLN A 374 22.40 -21.16 18.85
N ILE A 375 22.55 -20.32 19.88
CA ILE A 375 23.83 -20.11 20.58
C ILE A 375 24.29 -21.41 21.25
N GLN A 376 23.41 -22.12 21.95
CA GLN A 376 23.73 -23.39 22.59
C GLN A 376 24.16 -24.45 21.58
N ALA A 377 23.48 -24.55 20.44
CA ALA A 377 23.83 -25.48 19.37
C ALA A 377 25.22 -25.19 18.80
N LEU A 378 25.56 -23.92 18.56
CA LEU A 378 26.88 -23.52 18.07
C LEU A 378 27.99 -23.75 19.12
N LEU A 379 27.69 -23.55 20.40
CA LEU A 379 28.61 -23.77 21.50
C LEU A 379 28.94 -25.25 21.74
N ALA A 380 28.08 -26.18 21.36
CA ALA A 380 28.40 -27.61 21.41
C ALA A 380 29.63 -27.96 20.54
N GLU A 381 29.96 -27.10 19.57
CA GLU A 381 31.10 -27.23 18.68
C GLU A 381 32.09 -26.06 18.84
N SER A 382 32.25 -25.55 20.07
CA SER A 382 33.06 -24.37 20.38
C SER A 382 34.56 -24.50 20.07
N SER A 383 35.04 -25.69 19.72
CA SER A 383 36.40 -25.90 19.20
C SER A 383 36.59 -25.30 17.80
N ASN A 384 35.52 -25.08 17.05
CA ASN A 384 35.55 -24.38 15.77
C ASN A 384 35.52 -22.86 15.98
N LYS A 385 36.61 -22.18 15.61
CA LYS A 385 36.76 -20.74 15.74
C LYS A 385 35.66 -19.94 15.02
N GLU A 386 35.23 -20.38 13.84
CA GLU A 386 34.18 -19.70 13.06
C GLU A 386 32.83 -19.79 13.79
N LYS A 387 32.51 -20.95 14.36
CA LYS A 387 31.30 -21.13 15.17
C LYS A 387 31.34 -20.29 16.44
N LEU A 388 32.50 -20.22 17.10
CA LEU A 388 32.69 -19.36 18.26
C LEU A 388 32.52 -17.88 17.90
N ASP A 389 33.13 -17.41 16.80
CA ASP A 389 32.97 -16.03 16.32
C ASP A 389 31.50 -15.70 16.04
N LYS A 390 30.74 -16.64 15.45
CA LYS A 390 29.29 -16.51 15.25
C LYS A 390 28.52 -16.45 16.58
N VAL A 391 28.91 -17.25 17.58
CA VAL A 391 28.34 -17.17 18.93
C VAL A 391 28.55 -15.79 19.54
N LEU A 392 29.76 -15.24 19.49
CA LEU A 392 30.04 -13.91 20.06
C LEU A 392 29.22 -12.81 19.38
N TYR A 393 29.07 -12.91 18.05
CA TYR A 393 28.21 -12.00 17.29
C TYR A 393 26.72 -12.10 17.70
N LEU A 394 26.19 -13.31 17.88
CA LEU A 394 24.82 -13.50 18.37
C LEU A 394 24.65 -13.01 19.81
N LEU A 395 25.67 -13.16 20.66
CA LEU A 395 25.66 -12.61 22.02
C LEU A 395 25.63 -11.08 22.01
N ASP A 396 26.33 -10.43 21.09
CA ASP A 396 26.25 -8.96 20.93
C ASP A 396 24.83 -8.52 20.54
N ILE A 397 24.15 -9.27 19.66
CA ILE A 397 22.73 -9.03 19.30
C ILE A 397 21.81 -9.25 20.50
N PHE A 398 22.00 -10.34 21.25
CA PHE A 398 21.22 -10.63 22.45
C PHE A 398 21.34 -9.51 23.49
N ILE A 399 22.57 -9.08 23.80
CA ILE A 399 22.85 -8.00 24.75
C ILE A 399 22.19 -6.70 24.28
N LEU A 400 22.37 -6.35 23.01
CA LEU A 400 21.75 -5.17 22.40
C LEU A 400 20.23 -5.24 22.51
N ALA A 401 19.62 -6.38 22.19
CA ALA A 401 18.17 -6.55 22.26
C ALA A 401 17.63 -6.39 23.68
N VAL A 402 18.28 -6.98 24.68
CA VAL A 402 17.89 -6.83 26.10
C VAL A 402 17.96 -5.38 26.55
N VAL A 403 19.02 -4.66 26.19
CA VAL A 403 19.18 -3.23 26.53
C VAL A 403 18.07 -2.37 25.91
N VAL A 404 17.68 -2.65 24.66
CA VAL A 404 16.63 -1.89 23.97
C VAL A 404 15.24 -2.26 24.49
N LEU A 405 14.91 -3.54 24.55
CA LEU A 405 13.58 -4.04 24.92
C LEU A 405 13.22 -3.76 26.38
N SER A 406 14.21 -3.65 27.27
CA SER A 406 13.99 -3.24 28.67
C SER A 406 13.65 -1.75 28.83
N GLY A 407 13.81 -0.94 27.77
CA GLY A 407 13.69 0.51 27.81
C GLY A 407 14.90 1.24 28.39
N CYS A 408 15.91 0.55 28.92
CA CYS A 408 17.10 1.16 29.53
C CYS A 408 17.98 1.90 28.52
N ALA A 409 17.88 1.55 27.22
CA ALA A 409 18.54 2.26 26.13
C ALA A 409 18.33 3.79 26.14
N VAL A 410 17.18 4.26 26.63
CA VAL A 410 16.85 5.70 26.71
C VAL A 410 17.78 6.45 27.67
N LEU A 411 18.35 5.77 28.67
CA LEU A 411 19.24 6.38 29.67
C LEU A 411 20.55 6.90 29.08
N LEU A 412 20.94 6.43 27.88
CA LEU A 412 22.13 6.93 27.18
C LEU A 412 21.89 8.27 26.46
N GLY A 413 20.64 8.72 26.35
CA GLY A 413 20.27 9.93 25.59
C GLY A 413 20.45 9.83 24.07
N ASN A 414 21.08 8.77 23.57
CA ASN A 414 21.26 8.48 22.15
C ASN A 414 21.20 6.97 21.88
N LEU A 415 20.20 6.53 21.10
CA LEU A 415 20.04 5.13 20.72
C LEU A 415 21.19 4.63 19.82
N ASP A 416 21.87 5.51 19.08
CA ASP A 416 23.02 5.14 18.25
C ASP A 416 24.21 4.65 19.10
N SER A 417 24.34 5.13 20.34
CA SER A 417 25.35 4.63 21.28
C SER A 417 25.12 3.17 21.59
N VAL A 418 23.85 2.73 21.72
CA VAL A 418 23.53 1.31 21.87
C VAL A 418 23.97 0.53 20.64
N ALA A 419 23.85 1.05 19.41
CA ALA A 419 24.29 0.31 18.22
C ALA A 419 25.82 0.26 18.08
N THR A 420 26.53 1.33 18.41
CA THR A 420 27.95 1.51 18.05
C THR A 420 28.92 1.30 19.21
N GLN A 421 28.53 1.63 20.44
CA GLN A 421 29.40 1.60 21.62
C GLN A 421 29.19 0.33 22.44
N ARG A 422 30.07 -0.66 22.25
CA ARG A 422 30.01 -1.93 22.98
C ARG A 422 30.09 -1.75 24.49
N LYS A 423 30.93 -0.82 24.97
CA LYS A 423 31.09 -0.55 26.40
C LYS A 423 29.79 -0.11 27.05
N ASP A 424 29.06 0.80 26.40
CA ASP A 424 27.80 1.35 26.91
C ASP A 424 26.73 0.26 27.01
N ARG A 425 26.61 -0.58 25.96
CA ARG A 425 25.72 -1.76 25.98
C ARG A 425 26.06 -2.72 27.13
N PHE A 426 27.34 -3.00 27.32
CA PHE A 426 27.82 -3.95 28.32
C PHE A 426 27.58 -3.43 29.73
N ALA A 427 27.73 -2.13 29.94
CA ALA A 427 27.48 -1.49 31.23
C ALA A 427 26.00 -1.49 31.62
N LEU A 428 25.08 -1.35 30.65
CA LEU A 428 23.63 -1.34 30.91
C LEU A 428 22.99 -2.73 30.99
N PHE A 429 23.65 -3.75 30.43
CA PHE A 429 23.06 -5.08 30.29
C PHE A 429 22.56 -5.70 31.62
N PRO A 430 23.32 -5.65 32.74
CA PRO A 430 22.88 -6.25 34.00
C PRO A 430 21.52 -5.72 34.49
N GLU A 431 21.38 -4.40 34.57
CA GLU A 431 20.15 -3.74 35.01
C GLU A 431 19.03 -3.91 33.98
N SER A 432 19.37 -3.83 32.68
CA SER A 432 18.41 -4.02 31.59
C SER A 432 17.75 -5.40 31.66
N LEU A 433 18.53 -6.45 31.92
CA LEU A 433 18.00 -7.80 32.07
C LEU A 433 17.08 -7.90 33.27
N GLN A 434 17.45 -7.27 34.39
CA GLN A 434 16.61 -7.23 35.57
C GLN A 434 15.25 -6.61 35.24
N PHE A 435 15.20 -5.43 34.62
CA PHE A 435 13.94 -4.79 34.25
C PHE A 435 13.14 -5.61 33.24
N LEU A 436 13.79 -6.18 32.24
CA LEU A 436 13.11 -6.99 31.22
C LEU A 436 12.43 -8.22 31.83
N CYS A 437 13.06 -8.88 32.80
CA CYS A 437 12.46 -10.02 33.51
C CYS A 437 11.22 -9.66 34.36
N ASP A 438 10.93 -8.38 34.63
CA ASP A 438 9.66 -7.97 35.26
C ASP A 438 8.47 -7.98 34.29
N HIS A 439 8.73 -7.99 32.98
CA HIS A 439 7.67 -8.11 31.98
C HIS A 439 7.03 -9.49 32.01
N VAL A 440 5.72 -9.56 31.73
CA VAL A 440 4.89 -10.76 31.94
C VAL A 440 5.45 -11.99 31.23
N PHE A 441 5.79 -11.89 29.94
CA PHE A 441 6.26 -13.04 29.15
C PHE A 441 7.68 -13.47 29.51
N TRP A 442 8.53 -12.51 29.90
CA TRP A 442 9.91 -12.76 30.29
C TRP A 442 10.02 -13.39 31.67
N LYS A 443 9.12 -13.02 32.58
CA LYS A 443 9.03 -13.58 33.92
C LYS A 443 8.90 -15.11 33.90
N ASP A 444 8.09 -15.63 32.98
CA ASP A 444 7.90 -17.08 32.80
C ASP A 444 9.16 -17.79 32.28
N GLN A 445 10.09 -17.05 31.67
CA GLN A 445 11.36 -17.57 31.16
C GLN A 445 12.56 -17.28 32.08
N GLU A 446 12.38 -16.60 33.22
CA GLU A 446 13.47 -16.20 34.14
C GLU A 446 14.44 -17.34 34.44
N ALA A 447 13.90 -18.51 34.82
CA ALA A 447 14.70 -19.68 35.14
C ALA A 447 15.61 -20.08 33.97
N LYS A 448 15.08 -20.11 32.75
CA LYS A 448 15.84 -20.48 31.55
C LYS A 448 16.90 -19.43 31.23
N ILE A 449 16.58 -18.15 31.39
CA ILE A 449 17.50 -17.04 31.17
C ILE A 449 18.70 -17.14 32.12
N TYR A 450 18.47 -17.26 33.44
CA TYR A 450 19.56 -17.32 34.41
C TYR A 450 20.40 -18.59 34.29
N GLU A 451 19.78 -19.73 33.96
CA GLU A 451 20.51 -20.96 33.63
C GLU A 451 21.36 -20.81 32.38
N PHE A 452 20.83 -20.18 31.32
CA PHE A 452 21.57 -19.91 30.10
C PHE A 452 22.81 -19.03 30.38
N LEU A 453 22.63 -17.91 31.09
CA LEU A 453 23.73 -17.02 31.46
C LEU A 453 24.78 -17.70 32.34
N TYR A 454 24.36 -18.58 33.25
CA TYR A 454 25.28 -19.36 34.08
C TYR A 454 26.16 -20.30 33.26
N ASN A 455 25.54 -20.98 32.30
CA ASN A 455 26.25 -21.91 31.43
C ASN A 455 27.24 -21.18 30.54
N LEU A 456 26.90 -19.97 30.07
CA LEU A 456 27.82 -19.09 29.34
C LEU A 456 28.99 -18.64 30.23
N TYR A 457 28.72 -18.18 31.45
CA TYR A 457 29.75 -17.77 32.41
C TYR A 457 30.76 -18.89 32.71
N LYS A 458 30.28 -20.13 32.84
CA LYS A 458 31.12 -21.30 33.11
C LYS A 458 31.88 -21.84 31.91
N ASN A 459 31.55 -21.40 30.70
CA ASN A 459 32.14 -21.94 29.49
C ASN A 459 33.47 -21.24 29.21
N ASN A 460 34.58 -21.98 29.28
CA ASN A 460 35.94 -21.47 29.08
C ASN A 460 36.19 -20.89 27.67
N ALA A 461 35.35 -21.20 26.68
CA ALA A 461 35.45 -20.63 25.33
C ALA A 461 34.91 -19.19 25.27
N ILE A 462 34.09 -18.77 26.24
CA ILE A 462 33.51 -17.43 26.30
C ILE A 462 34.55 -16.44 26.86
N PRO A 463 34.84 -15.32 26.16
CA PRO A 463 35.78 -14.33 26.64
C PRO A 463 35.35 -13.71 27.98
N GLU A 464 36.34 -13.37 28.81
CA GLU A 464 36.13 -12.83 30.17
C GLU A 464 35.23 -11.59 30.20
N ALA A 465 35.30 -10.73 29.19
CA ALA A 465 34.45 -9.55 29.07
C ALA A 465 32.95 -9.91 28.98
N TYR A 466 32.59 -11.01 28.31
CA TYR A 466 31.21 -11.50 28.28
C TYR A 466 30.86 -12.26 29.56
N ALA A 467 31.76 -13.11 30.06
CA ALA A 467 31.53 -13.87 31.28
C ALA A 467 31.24 -12.95 32.48
N THR A 468 31.99 -11.85 32.59
CA THR A 468 31.83 -10.85 33.67
C THR A 468 30.44 -10.21 33.62
N ILE A 469 29.98 -9.72 32.47
CA ILE A 469 28.65 -9.10 32.37
C ILE A 469 27.51 -10.09 32.63
N PHE A 470 27.67 -11.36 32.27
CA PHE A 470 26.66 -12.39 32.56
C PHE A 470 26.60 -12.71 34.05
N LYS A 471 27.77 -12.78 34.71
CA LYS A 471 27.86 -12.88 36.18
C LYS A 471 27.20 -11.67 36.85
N ASP A 472 27.51 -10.45 36.40
CA ASP A 472 26.96 -9.22 36.97
C ASP A 472 25.44 -9.14 36.79
N ALA A 473 24.92 -9.55 35.62
CA ALA A 473 23.48 -9.61 35.36
C ALA A 473 22.76 -10.58 36.31
N ILE A 474 23.32 -11.77 36.57
CA ILE A 474 22.77 -12.73 37.54
C ILE A 474 22.79 -12.15 38.96
N ILE A 475 23.89 -11.50 39.34
CA ILE A 475 24.04 -10.89 40.67
C ILE A 475 23.06 -9.73 40.86
N CYS A 476 22.89 -8.87 39.84
CA CYS A 476 21.95 -7.74 39.85
C CYS A 476 20.51 -8.23 40.05
N SER A 477 20.14 -9.35 39.41
CA SER A 477 18.82 -9.96 39.52
C SER A 477 18.57 -10.77 40.80
N ARG A 478 19.44 -10.73 41.82
CA ARG A 478 19.28 -11.51 43.06
C ARG A 478 17.90 -11.35 43.73
N ASN A 479 17.28 -10.17 43.61
CA ASN A 479 16.01 -9.86 44.26
C ASN A 479 14.78 -10.38 43.50
N LYS A 480 14.96 -11.14 42.41
CA LYS A 480 13.85 -11.73 41.64
C LYS A 480 13.28 -12.97 42.33
N SER A 481 11.98 -13.19 42.14
CA SER A 481 11.23 -14.31 42.73
C SER A 481 11.82 -15.68 42.42
N TYR A 482 12.47 -15.84 41.26
CA TYR A 482 13.18 -17.07 40.92
C TYR A 482 14.21 -17.49 41.99
N PHE A 483 14.92 -16.53 42.58
CA PHE A 483 15.98 -16.80 43.56
C PHE A 483 15.48 -17.01 45.00
N ASP A 484 14.21 -16.71 45.28
CA ASP A 484 13.57 -16.99 46.58
C ASP A 484 13.37 -18.50 46.80
N ASN A 485 13.36 -19.28 45.71
CA ASN A 485 13.28 -20.73 45.78
C ASN A 485 14.51 -21.33 46.48
N LYS A 486 14.25 -22.18 47.47
CA LYS A 486 15.28 -22.74 48.35
C LYS A 486 16.40 -23.42 47.56
N GLY A 487 17.63 -22.96 47.79
CA GLY A 487 18.85 -23.56 47.22
C GLY A 487 19.24 -23.06 45.83
N ILE A 488 18.38 -22.31 45.13
CA ILE A 488 18.71 -21.76 43.81
C ILE A 488 19.86 -20.76 43.94
N TRP A 489 19.74 -19.73 44.79
CA TRP A 489 20.82 -18.75 44.97
C TRP A 489 22.17 -19.39 45.33
N THR A 490 22.18 -20.46 46.14
CA THR A 490 23.39 -21.18 46.56
C THR A 490 24.21 -21.71 45.37
N LYS A 491 23.56 -22.11 44.26
CA LYS A 491 24.23 -22.51 43.01
C LYS A 491 25.06 -21.38 42.39
N TYR A 492 24.62 -20.13 42.57
CA TYR A 492 25.22 -18.93 42.01
C TYR A 492 26.12 -18.18 43.00
N VAL A 493 26.05 -18.47 44.32
CA VAL A 493 26.90 -17.84 45.37
C VAL A 493 28.39 -17.90 45.05
N GLY A 494 28.85 -18.99 44.42
CA GLY A 494 30.24 -19.16 43.99
C GLY A 494 30.73 -18.10 42.98
N MET A 495 29.82 -17.37 42.34
CA MET A 495 30.15 -16.28 41.41
C MET A 495 30.60 -14.99 42.12
N ARG A 496 30.40 -14.81 43.42
CA ARG A 496 30.77 -13.55 44.09
C ARG A 496 32.27 -13.36 44.28
N LYS A 497 33.03 -14.45 44.16
CA LYS A 497 34.49 -14.42 44.08
C LYS A 497 34.88 -14.14 42.64
#